data_AF-A0A9X2KMT2-F1
#
_entry.id   AF-A0A9X2KMT2-F1
#
_cell.length_a   1.000
_cell.length_b   1.000
_cell.length_c   1.000
_cell.angle_alpha   90.00
_cell.angle_beta   90.00
_cell.angle_gamma   90.00
#
_symmetry.space_group_name_H-M   'P 1'
#
loop_
_entity.id
_entity.type
_entity.pdbx_description
1 polymer ?
#
loop_
_entity_poly.entity_id
_entity_poly.type
_entity_poly.pdbx_seq_one_letter_code
_entity_poly.pdbx_strand_id
1 'polypeptide(L)'
;MPYLSVNTARRLIPLSLLMATFFSGSVDAREVAPVRVVADHHLHLNSPAMTEFLATECEVAPGRKCLDRSKAPLTAANLIAAMDHAGIKHGLLVSTAYFAESIFIKPPSANGPAVLRASNDYTVAVARAYPARLKALVGINPLTATALPEIERWRSDRHVVGIKLHLANSGFDFRKPGDVAKLAEVFRAAARTAW
;
A
#
# COMPACT_ATOMS: atom_id res chain seq x y z
N MET A 1 -25.76 10.45 -104.62
CA MET A 1 -26.17 9.28 -103.80
C MET A 1 -25.89 9.57 -102.32
N PRO A 2 -26.71 9.08 -101.34
CA PRO A 2 -26.68 9.40 -99.89
C PRO A 2 -25.73 8.47 -99.10
N TYR A 3 -25.31 8.66 -97.83
CA TYR A 3 -26.05 8.69 -96.54
C TYR A 3 -25.12 9.12 -95.38
N LEU A 4 -25.64 9.79 -94.33
CA LEU A 4 -25.55 9.45 -92.88
C LEU A 4 -25.85 10.66 -91.98
N SER A 5 -26.85 10.53 -91.10
CA SER A 5 -27.07 11.38 -89.92
C SER A 5 -27.74 10.52 -88.85
N VAL A 6 -27.19 10.46 -87.65
CA VAL A 6 -27.75 9.68 -86.53
C VAL A 6 -28.03 10.65 -85.38
N ASN A 7 -29.32 10.73 -85.05
CA ASN A 7 -29.89 11.36 -83.87
C ASN A 7 -30.10 10.28 -82.80
N THR A 8 -29.62 10.48 -81.58
CA THR A 8 -30.06 9.65 -80.44
C THR A 8 -30.29 10.52 -79.21
N ALA A 9 -31.57 10.73 -78.91
CA ALA A 9 -32.05 11.40 -77.72
C ALA A 9 -32.41 10.39 -76.61
N ARG A 10 -31.90 10.68 -75.41
CA ARG A 10 -32.48 10.49 -74.06
C ARG A 10 -33.38 9.26 -73.79
N ARG A 11 -32.94 8.44 -72.82
CA ARG A 11 -33.78 8.08 -71.65
C ARG A 11 -32.93 8.10 -70.38
N LEU A 12 -33.31 8.99 -69.47
CA LEU A 12 -32.78 9.14 -68.12
C LEU A 12 -33.41 8.05 -67.24
N ILE A 13 -32.58 7.25 -66.56
CA ILE A 13 -33.00 6.36 -65.48
C ILE A 13 -32.65 7.10 -64.18
N PRO A 14 -33.62 7.43 -63.30
CA PRO A 14 -33.30 8.04 -62.02
C PRO A 14 -32.69 6.97 -61.12
N LEU A 15 -31.45 7.22 -60.68
CA LEU A 15 -30.74 6.46 -59.67
C LEU A 15 -31.38 6.79 -58.31
N SER A 16 -32.27 5.92 -57.83
CA SER A 16 -32.84 6.02 -56.49
C SER A 16 -31.74 5.82 -55.45
N LEU A 17 -31.28 6.92 -54.85
CA LEU A 17 -30.32 6.94 -53.76
C LEU A 17 -31.02 6.40 -52.49
N LEU A 18 -30.71 5.15 -52.12
CA LEU A 18 -31.16 4.58 -50.84
C LEU A 18 -30.34 5.23 -49.72
N MET A 19 -30.87 6.29 -49.10
CA MET A 19 -30.23 6.96 -47.98
C MET A 19 -30.44 6.11 -46.72
N ALA A 20 -29.47 5.26 -46.40
CA ALA A 20 -29.45 4.52 -45.13
C ALA A 20 -29.20 5.52 -43.99
N THR A 21 -30.26 5.91 -43.29
CA THR A 21 -30.16 6.65 -42.03
C THR A 21 -29.59 5.74 -40.97
N PHE A 22 -28.29 5.83 -40.73
CA PHE A 22 -27.69 5.30 -39.50
C PHE A 22 -28.25 6.11 -38.34
N PHE A 23 -29.15 5.51 -37.56
CA PHE A 23 -29.44 5.99 -36.21
C PHE A 23 -28.15 5.82 -35.40
N SER A 24 -27.34 6.88 -35.32
CA SER A 24 -26.38 7.03 -34.23
C SER A 24 -27.17 7.16 -32.94
N GLY A 25 -27.58 6.02 -32.39
CA GLY A 25 -27.96 5.97 -30.99
C GLY A 25 -26.77 6.48 -30.20
N SER A 26 -26.92 7.63 -29.56
CA SER A 26 -26.02 8.07 -28.52
C SER A 26 -26.01 6.97 -27.46
N VAL A 27 -25.02 6.09 -27.52
CA VAL A 27 -24.65 5.31 -26.36
C VAL A 27 -24.19 6.38 -25.38
N ASP A 28 -25.04 6.73 -24.41
CA ASP A 28 -24.61 7.42 -23.22
C ASP A 28 -23.56 6.51 -22.58
N ALA A 29 -22.31 6.71 -22.98
CA ALA A 29 -21.16 6.26 -22.25
C ALA A 29 -21.25 7.02 -20.94
N ARG A 30 -21.95 6.42 -19.97
CA ARG A 30 -22.02 6.92 -18.61
C ARG A 30 -20.57 6.98 -18.16
N GLU A 31 -19.99 8.18 -18.17
CA GLU A 31 -18.65 8.43 -17.71
C GLU A 31 -18.62 7.92 -16.27
N VAL A 32 -18.00 6.76 -16.06
CA VAL A 32 -17.84 6.19 -14.73
C VAL A 32 -16.91 7.16 -14.03
N ALA A 33 -17.48 8.04 -13.21
CA ALA A 33 -16.72 8.98 -12.41
C ALA A 33 -15.59 8.20 -11.71
N PRO A 34 -14.34 8.66 -11.80
CA PRO A 34 -13.22 7.91 -11.27
C PRO A 34 -13.47 7.63 -9.79
N VAL A 35 -13.30 6.36 -9.39
CA VAL A 35 -13.43 5.96 -7.99
C VAL A 35 -12.44 6.77 -7.17
N ARG A 36 -12.97 7.69 -6.36
CA ARG A 36 -12.15 8.53 -5.50
C ARG A 36 -11.66 7.68 -4.33
N VAL A 37 -10.40 7.29 -4.34
CA VAL A 37 -9.77 6.61 -3.20
C VAL A 37 -9.67 7.59 -2.04
N VAL A 38 -10.60 7.50 -1.11
CA VAL A 38 -10.64 8.41 0.05
C VAL A 38 -9.68 7.95 1.16
N ALA A 39 -9.36 6.65 1.21
CA ALA A 39 -8.50 6.07 2.24
C ALA A 39 -7.50 5.06 1.67
N ASP A 40 -6.27 5.10 2.18
CA ASP A 40 -5.23 4.10 1.94
C ASP A 40 -4.94 3.34 3.24
N HIS A 41 -5.09 2.02 3.22
CA HIS A 41 -4.90 1.17 4.40
C HIS A 41 -3.50 0.56 4.49
N HIS A 42 -2.56 0.98 3.63
CA HIS A 42 -1.25 0.36 3.53
C HIS A 42 -0.12 1.35 3.24
N LEU A 43 -0.05 2.43 4.03
CA LEU A 43 1.03 3.41 3.94
C LEU A 43 2.22 2.95 4.79
N HIS A 44 3.44 3.10 4.28
CA HIS A 44 4.67 2.86 5.05
C HIS A 44 5.51 4.13 5.10
N LEU A 45 6.10 4.39 6.27
CA LEU A 45 7.11 5.42 6.47
C LEU A 45 8.15 4.86 7.44
N ASN A 46 9.38 4.67 6.96
CA ASN A 46 10.44 4.14 7.82
C ASN A 46 10.81 5.16 8.88
N SER A 47 10.95 4.69 10.12
CA SER A 47 11.51 5.49 11.20
C SER A 47 12.99 5.79 10.95
N PRO A 48 13.56 6.81 11.62
CA PRO A 48 15.02 7.01 11.61
C PRO A 48 15.78 5.77 12.07
N ALA A 49 15.33 5.11 13.15
CA ALA A 49 15.95 3.89 13.67
C ALA A 49 15.91 2.73 12.66
N MET A 50 14.80 2.55 11.94
CA MET A 50 14.68 1.52 10.90
C MET A 50 15.56 1.84 9.70
N THR A 51 15.61 3.11 9.28
CA THR A 51 16.45 3.54 8.16
C THR A 51 17.93 3.30 8.46
N GLU A 52 18.38 3.63 9.67
CA GLU A 52 19.73 3.35 10.14
C GLU A 52 20.01 1.84 10.20
N PHE A 53 19.10 1.08 10.82
CA PHE A 53 19.20 -0.37 10.91
C PHE A 53 19.33 -1.03 9.53
N LEU A 54 18.46 -0.68 8.58
CA LEU A 54 18.50 -1.21 7.22
C LEU A 54 19.78 -0.86 6.46
N ALA A 55 20.36 0.31 6.72
CA ALA A 55 21.62 0.69 6.11
C ALA A 55 22.77 -0.19 6.62
N THR A 56 22.86 -0.41 7.93
CA THR A 56 23.86 -1.31 8.53
C THR A 56 23.67 -2.76 8.06
N GLU A 57 22.45 -3.27 8.04
CA GLU A 57 22.14 -4.64 7.59
C GLU A 57 22.40 -4.86 6.09
N CYS A 58 22.45 -3.80 5.30
CA CYS A 58 22.81 -3.89 3.89
C CYS A 58 24.32 -3.96 3.66
N GLU A 59 25.11 -3.22 4.45
CA GLU A 59 26.57 -3.24 4.36
C GLU A 59 27.17 -4.63 4.66
N VAL A 60 26.50 -5.40 5.52
CA VAL A 60 26.94 -6.75 5.93
C VAL A 60 26.45 -7.88 5.02
N ALA A 61 25.62 -7.60 4.01
CA ALA A 61 24.98 -8.63 3.18
C ALA A 61 25.35 -8.50 1.68
N PRO A 62 26.19 -9.39 1.13
CA PRO A 62 26.61 -9.32 -0.27
C PRO A 62 25.43 -9.38 -1.25
N GLY A 63 25.44 -8.53 -2.27
CA GLY A 63 24.49 -8.59 -3.39
C GLY A 63 23.11 -7.95 -3.16
N ARG A 64 22.86 -7.32 -1.99
CA ARG A 64 21.65 -6.52 -1.78
C ARG A 64 21.83 -5.10 -2.32
N LYS A 65 20.81 -4.60 -3.04
CA LYS A 65 20.76 -3.18 -3.42
C LYS A 65 20.46 -2.36 -2.16
N CYS A 66 21.47 -1.65 -1.68
CA CYS A 66 21.34 -0.85 -0.47
C CYS A 66 20.46 0.38 -0.68
N LEU A 67 19.95 0.89 0.44
CA LEU A 67 19.35 2.21 0.49
C LEU A 67 20.38 3.22 -0.02
N ASP A 68 19.96 4.06 -0.94
CA ASP A 68 20.76 5.17 -1.42
C ASP A 68 20.83 6.24 -0.32
N ARG A 69 21.89 6.18 0.51
CA ARG A 69 22.11 7.10 1.63
C ARG A 69 22.33 8.56 1.18
N SER A 70 22.53 8.81 -0.12
CA SER A 70 22.63 10.17 -0.65
C SER A 70 21.27 10.87 -0.76
N LYS A 71 20.16 10.10 -0.72
CA LYS A 71 18.81 10.64 -0.72
C LYS A 71 18.33 10.89 0.71
N ALA A 72 17.78 12.08 0.93
CA ALA A 72 17.11 12.39 2.19
C ALA A 72 15.99 11.38 2.47
N PRO A 73 15.85 10.86 3.70
CA PRO A 73 14.73 10.01 4.07
C PRO A 73 13.39 10.73 3.86
N LEU A 74 12.37 9.98 3.44
CA LEU A 74 11.02 10.51 3.38
C LEU A 74 10.55 10.91 4.78
N THR A 75 9.92 12.08 4.88
CA THR A 75 9.35 12.60 6.13
C THR A 75 7.84 12.41 6.17
N ALA A 76 7.24 12.61 7.35
CA ALA A 76 5.78 12.64 7.49
C ALA A 76 5.13 13.73 6.62
N ALA A 77 5.78 14.89 6.47
CA ALA A 77 5.30 15.94 5.57
C ALA A 77 5.33 15.49 4.11
N ASN A 78 6.34 14.74 3.68
CA ASN A 78 6.38 14.16 2.33
C ASN A 78 5.25 13.14 2.12
N LEU A 79 4.95 12.32 3.13
CA LEU A 79 3.82 11.39 3.08
C LEU A 79 2.49 12.14 2.93
N ILE A 80 2.23 13.17 3.72
CA ILE A 80 1.00 13.96 3.63
C ILE A 80 0.88 14.64 2.26
N ALA A 81 1.96 15.24 1.74
CA ALA A 81 1.96 15.84 0.42
C ALA A 81 1.67 14.80 -0.70
N ALA A 82 2.22 13.59 -0.59
CA ALA A 82 1.92 12.51 -1.52
C ALA A 82 0.46 12.06 -1.44
N MET A 83 -0.11 11.96 -0.23
CA MET A 83 -1.54 11.68 -0.04
C MET A 83 -2.42 12.78 -0.66
N ASP A 84 -2.08 14.05 -0.45
CA ASP A 84 -2.82 15.18 -1.00
C ASP A 84 -2.80 15.17 -2.53
N HIS A 85 -1.63 14.93 -3.13
CA HIS A 85 -1.48 14.79 -4.59
C HIS A 85 -2.29 13.62 -5.14
N ALA A 86 -2.35 12.50 -4.41
CA ALA A 86 -3.14 11.33 -4.79
C ALA A 86 -4.65 11.45 -4.46
N GLY A 87 -5.08 12.54 -3.82
CA GLY A 87 -6.46 12.72 -3.38
C GLY A 87 -6.89 11.85 -2.19
N ILE A 88 -5.94 11.24 -1.49
CA ILE A 88 -6.15 10.36 -0.33
C ILE A 88 -6.36 11.20 0.93
N LYS A 89 -7.54 11.08 1.55
CA LYS A 89 -7.89 11.86 2.74
C LYS A 89 -7.45 11.18 4.04
N HIS A 90 -7.53 9.86 4.13
CA HIS A 90 -7.21 9.11 5.34
C HIS A 90 -6.21 7.98 5.08
N GLY A 91 -5.40 7.65 6.08
CA GLY A 91 -4.34 6.67 5.96
C GLY A 91 -4.20 5.80 7.19
N LEU A 92 -3.99 4.49 7.00
CA LEU A 92 -3.38 3.64 8.02
C LEU A 92 -1.87 3.60 7.79
N LEU A 93 -1.13 4.23 8.70
CA LEU A 93 0.32 4.18 8.72
C LEU A 93 0.78 2.88 9.38
N VAL A 94 1.36 2.03 8.57
CA VAL A 94 1.79 0.67 8.91
C VAL A 94 3.26 0.69 9.28
N SER A 95 3.58 0.28 10.50
CA SER A 95 4.98 0.19 10.92
C SER A 95 5.69 -1.01 10.30
N THR A 96 6.92 -0.80 9.85
CA THR A 96 7.85 -1.84 9.37
C THR A 96 8.67 -2.48 10.48
N ALA A 97 8.38 -2.16 11.75
CA ALA A 97 9.14 -2.54 12.94
C ALA A 97 9.47 -4.05 13.06
N TYR A 98 8.56 -4.92 12.62
CA TYR A 98 8.76 -6.38 12.62
C TYR A 98 10.02 -6.83 11.87
N PHE A 99 10.51 -6.03 10.92
CA PHE A 99 11.66 -6.38 10.09
C PHE A 99 12.95 -6.51 10.90
N ALA A 100 13.09 -5.70 11.96
CA ALA A 100 14.27 -5.71 12.83
C ALA A 100 14.47 -7.04 13.57
N GLU A 101 13.41 -7.84 13.69
CA GLU A 101 13.43 -9.17 14.28
C GLU A 101 13.11 -10.26 13.24
N SER A 102 13.27 -9.97 11.95
CA SER A 102 12.95 -10.93 10.89
C SER A 102 14.03 -12.02 10.75
N ILE A 103 13.64 -13.18 10.21
CA ILE A 103 14.56 -14.28 9.90
C ILE A 103 15.57 -13.95 8.79
N PHE A 104 15.41 -12.80 8.13
CA PHE A 104 16.34 -12.30 7.12
C PHE A 104 17.50 -11.50 7.71
N ILE A 105 17.43 -11.18 9.01
CA ILE A 105 18.55 -10.61 9.77
C ILE A 105 19.40 -11.78 10.27
N LYS A 106 20.60 -11.92 9.70
CA LYS A 106 21.50 -13.05 9.96
C LYS A 106 22.93 -12.57 10.21
N PRO A 107 23.48 -12.78 11.43
CA PRO A 107 22.82 -13.35 12.61
C PRO A 107 21.69 -12.45 13.15
N PRO A 108 20.74 -12.95 13.98
CA PRO A 108 19.75 -12.10 14.62
C PRO A 108 20.40 -10.93 15.35
N SER A 109 19.91 -9.71 15.12
CA SER A 109 20.48 -8.52 15.73
C SER A 109 20.05 -8.40 17.19
N ALA A 110 21.03 -8.26 18.10
CA ALA A 110 20.76 -7.98 19.51
C ALA A 110 20.02 -6.64 19.72
N ASN A 111 20.16 -5.71 18.77
CA ASN A 111 19.48 -4.42 18.80
C ASN A 111 18.06 -4.46 18.19
N GLY A 112 17.63 -5.59 17.62
CA GLY A 112 16.33 -5.75 16.97
C GLY A 112 15.13 -5.29 17.82
N PRO A 113 15.02 -5.70 19.10
CA PRO A 113 13.96 -5.25 20.01
C PRO A 113 13.89 -3.73 20.18
N ALA A 114 15.04 -3.06 20.29
CA ALA A 114 15.09 -1.60 20.46
C ALA A 114 14.68 -0.88 19.17
N VAL A 115 15.12 -1.37 18.01
CA VAL A 115 14.71 -0.83 16.70
C VAL A 115 13.22 -1.03 16.46
N LEU A 116 12.66 -2.19 16.83
CA LEU A 116 11.22 -2.46 16.77
C LEU A 116 10.45 -1.42 17.60
N ARG A 117 10.84 -1.23 18.87
CA ARG A 117 10.22 -0.26 19.77
C ARG A 117 10.28 1.16 19.20
N ALA A 118 11.46 1.62 18.82
CA ALA A 118 11.66 2.96 18.27
C ALA A 118 10.88 3.19 16.97
N SER A 119 10.71 2.14 16.16
CA SER A 119 9.96 2.22 14.90
C SER A 119 8.45 2.30 15.11
N ASN A 120 7.92 1.57 16.08
CA ASN A 120 6.52 1.72 16.48
C ASN A 120 6.28 3.09 17.12
N ASP A 121 7.20 3.56 17.98
CA ASP A 121 7.11 4.89 18.60
C ASP A 121 7.03 6.01 17.56
N TYR A 122 7.91 5.95 16.56
CA TYR A 122 7.89 6.89 15.46
C TYR A 122 6.56 6.84 14.69
N THR A 123 6.08 5.64 14.36
CA THR A 123 4.83 5.45 13.60
C THR A 123 3.64 6.06 14.34
N VAL A 124 3.53 5.80 15.64
CA VAL A 124 2.47 6.35 16.48
C VAL A 124 2.63 7.87 16.66
N ALA A 125 3.85 8.37 16.82
CA ALA A 125 4.12 9.81 16.90
C ALA A 125 3.67 10.55 15.63
N VAL A 126 3.89 9.98 14.45
CA VAL A 126 3.39 10.53 13.17
C VAL A 126 1.86 10.53 13.12
N ALA A 127 1.21 9.43 13.53
CA ALA A 127 -0.25 9.38 13.59
C ALA A 127 -0.84 10.41 14.58
N ARG A 128 -0.17 10.64 15.71
CA ARG A 128 -0.52 11.69 16.69
C ARG A 128 -0.34 13.11 16.14
N ALA A 129 0.68 13.33 15.31
CA ALA A 129 0.96 14.62 14.69
C ALA A 129 -0.06 14.98 13.59
N TYR A 130 -0.64 13.98 12.92
CA TYR A 130 -1.65 14.15 11.88
C TYR A 130 -2.95 13.38 12.18
N PRO A 131 -3.61 13.62 13.33
CA PRO A 131 -4.65 12.74 13.86
C PRO A 131 -5.95 12.76 13.05
N ALA A 132 -6.19 13.81 12.26
CA ALA A 132 -7.31 13.89 11.32
C ALA A 132 -7.07 13.11 10.01
N ARG A 133 -5.81 12.74 9.74
CA ARG A 133 -5.38 12.12 8.48
C ARG A 133 -4.94 10.67 8.69
N LEU A 134 -4.32 10.36 9.82
CA LEU A 134 -3.60 9.11 10.03
C LEU A 134 -4.05 8.37 11.30
N LYS A 135 -4.07 7.04 11.20
CA LYS A 135 -4.08 6.10 12.33
C LYS A 135 -2.90 5.14 12.18
N ALA A 136 -2.43 4.57 13.29
CA ALA A 136 -1.26 3.71 13.31
C ALA A 136 -1.63 2.22 13.44
N LEU A 137 -0.91 1.39 12.69
CA LEU A 137 -0.79 -0.05 12.95
C LEU A 137 0.64 -0.34 13.41
N VAL A 138 0.79 -0.88 14.62
CA VAL A 138 2.11 -1.21 15.19
C VAL A 138 2.59 -2.55 14.66
N GLY A 139 3.86 -2.63 14.25
CA GLY A 139 4.46 -3.81 13.66
C GLY A 139 5.10 -4.69 14.72
N ILE A 140 4.83 -6.00 14.67
CA ILE A 140 5.43 -6.98 15.59
C ILE A 140 5.83 -8.26 14.84
N ASN A 141 6.81 -8.99 15.38
CA ASN A 141 7.04 -10.39 15.03
C ASN A 141 6.29 -11.27 16.05
N PRO A 142 5.30 -12.09 15.66
CA PRO A 142 4.51 -12.89 16.61
C PRO A 142 5.31 -14.02 17.27
N LEU A 143 6.51 -14.36 16.78
CA LEU A 143 7.29 -15.48 17.31
C LEU A 143 8.28 -15.06 18.41
N THR A 144 8.52 -13.75 18.57
CA THR A 144 9.52 -13.20 19.50
C THR A 144 8.90 -12.84 20.85
N ALA A 145 9.74 -12.74 21.88
CA ALA A 145 9.32 -12.39 23.23
C ALA A 145 8.78 -10.94 23.35
N THR A 146 9.03 -10.09 22.34
CA THR A 146 8.60 -8.69 22.29
C THR A 146 7.15 -8.51 21.86
N ALA A 147 6.54 -9.52 21.22
CA ALA A 147 5.20 -9.42 20.62
C ALA A 147 4.11 -8.97 21.60
N LEU A 148 3.91 -9.72 22.69
CA LEU A 148 2.83 -9.44 23.66
C LEU A 148 3.09 -8.16 24.48
N PRO A 149 4.32 -7.92 25.00
CA PRO A 149 4.62 -6.65 25.67
C PRO A 149 4.41 -5.42 24.78
N GLU A 150 4.67 -5.53 23.47
CA GLU A 150 4.46 -4.44 22.54
C GLU A 150 2.97 -4.15 22.31
N ILE A 151 2.13 -5.18 22.18
CA ILE A 151 0.68 -5.01 22.09
C ILE A 151 0.14 -4.31 23.34
N GLU A 152 0.53 -4.80 24.52
CA GLU A 152 0.03 -4.26 25.80
C GLU A 152 0.37 -2.79 25.97
N ARG A 153 1.58 -2.39 25.57
CA ARG A 153 2.04 -1.01 25.66
C ARG A 153 1.12 -0.01 24.96
N TRP A 154 0.52 -0.41 23.84
CA TRP A 154 -0.30 0.47 23.02
C TRP A 154 -1.79 0.40 23.32
N ARG A 155 -2.21 -0.50 24.23
CA ARG A 155 -3.61 -0.83 24.54
C ARG A 155 -4.53 0.39 24.71
N SER A 156 -4.02 1.47 25.29
CA SER A 156 -4.80 2.67 25.63
C SER A 156 -4.57 3.86 24.70
N ASP A 157 -3.76 3.73 23.64
CA ASP A 157 -3.53 4.83 22.70
C ASP A 157 -4.60 4.86 21.61
N ARG A 158 -5.44 5.90 21.63
CA ARG A 158 -6.50 6.18 20.64
C ARG A 158 -6.02 6.39 19.19
N HIS A 159 -4.72 6.52 18.95
CA HIS A 159 -4.15 6.65 17.61
C HIS A 159 -3.69 5.32 17.04
N VAL A 160 -3.56 4.28 17.88
CA VAL A 160 -3.31 2.91 17.44
C VAL A 160 -4.64 2.22 17.21
N VAL A 161 -4.79 1.59 16.04
CA VAL A 161 -6.04 0.92 15.62
C VAL A 161 -5.80 -0.54 15.24
N GLY A 162 -4.65 -1.10 15.60
CA GLY A 162 -4.33 -2.48 15.32
C GLY A 162 -2.84 -2.77 15.23
N ILE A 163 -2.57 -4.01 14.79
CA ILE A 163 -1.21 -4.52 14.56
C ILE A 163 -1.00 -4.89 13.09
N LYS A 164 0.26 -4.82 12.66
CA LYS A 164 0.75 -5.42 11.42
C LYS A 164 1.56 -6.67 11.72
N LEU A 165 1.21 -7.75 11.05
CA LEU A 165 1.96 -9.00 11.04
C LEU A 165 2.52 -9.26 9.65
N HIS A 166 3.74 -9.80 9.60
CA HIS A 166 4.36 -10.25 8.36
C HIS A 166 4.94 -11.66 8.52
N LEU A 167 4.04 -12.65 8.47
CA LEU A 167 4.32 -14.04 8.83
C LEU A 167 5.54 -14.65 8.12
N ALA A 168 5.75 -14.34 6.83
CA ALA A 168 6.92 -14.81 6.09
C ALA A 168 8.24 -14.28 6.66
N ASN A 169 8.33 -12.98 6.96
CA ASN A 169 9.52 -12.36 7.55
C ASN A 169 9.74 -12.81 8.99
N SER A 170 8.66 -13.17 9.69
CA SER A 170 8.73 -13.76 11.02
C SER A 170 9.26 -15.18 11.01
N GLY A 171 9.29 -15.85 9.85
CA GLY A 171 9.64 -17.28 9.75
C GLY A 171 8.54 -18.20 10.28
N PHE A 172 7.30 -17.72 10.30
CA PHE A 172 6.14 -18.47 10.77
C PHE A 172 5.87 -19.70 9.90
N ASP A 173 5.64 -20.84 10.54
CA ASP A 173 5.26 -22.08 9.87
C ASP A 173 3.89 -22.57 10.35
N PHE A 174 2.90 -22.56 9.43
CA PHE A 174 1.55 -23.06 9.69
C PHE A 174 1.50 -24.53 10.12
N ARG A 175 2.56 -25.31 9.86
CA ARG A 175 2.65 -26.73 10.22
C ARG A 175 3.23 -26.96 11.61
N LYS A 176 3.76 -25.92 12.26
CA LYS A 176 4.31 -26.01 13.62
C LYS A 176 3.24 -25.58 14.62
N PRO A 177 2.71 -26.51 15.45
CA PRO A 177 1.68 -26.16 16.43
C PRO A 177 2.10 -25.05 17.40
N GLY A 178 3.40 -24.98 17.74
CA GLY A 178 3.95 -23.91 18.59
C GLY A 178 3.86 -22.51 17.96
N ASP A 179 4.07 -22.39 16.66
CA ASP A 179 3.95 -21.09 15.96
C ASP A 179 2.48 -20.65 15.94
N VAL A 180 1.58 -21.57 15.59
CA VAL A 180 0.13 -21.34 15.59
C VAL A 180 -0.36 -20.92 16.99
N ALA A 181 0.13 -21.55 18.05
CA ALA A 181 -0.20 -21.18 19.42
C ALA A 181 0.23 -19.73 19.75
N LYS A 182 1.46 -19.34 19.38
CA LYS A 182 1.93 -17.95 19.58
C LYS A 182 1.12 -16.93 18.79
N LEU A 183 0.77 -17.22 17.54
CA LEU A 183 -0.10 -16.34 16.74
C LEU A 183 -1.50 -16.22 17.36
N ALA A 184 -2.04 -17.30 17.90
CA ALA A 184 -3.32 -17.27 18.61
C ALA A 184 -3.24 -16.41 19.89
N GLU A 185 -2.12 -16.42 20.62
CA GLU A 185 -1.90 -15.52 21.76
C GLU A 185 -1.87 -14.06 21.34
N VAL A 186 -1.20 -13.74 20.22
CA VAL A 186 -1.19 -12.40 19.64
C VAL A 186 -2.59 -11.93 19.29
N PHE A 187 -3.39 -12.76 18.62
CA PHE A 187 -4.79 -12.41 18.32
C PHE A 187 -5.64 -12.25 19.58
N ARG A 188 -5.47 -13.10 20.60
CA ARG A 188 -6.16 -12.91 21.89
C ARG A 188 -5.75 -11.62 22.57
N ALA A 189 -4.48 -11.24 22.51
CA ALA A 189 -4.00 -9.99 23.08
C ALA A 189 -4.58 -8.77 22.35
N ALA A 190 -4.54 -8.77 21.01
CA ALA A 190 -5.13 -7.72 20.20
C ALA A 190 -6.66 -7.63 20.37
N ALA A 191 -7.37 -8.74 20.50
CA ALA A 191 -8.83 -8.72 20.74
C ALA A 191 -9.21 -8.13 22.12
N ARG A 192 -8.27 -8.06 23.07
CA ARG A 192 -8.48 -7.41 24.37
C ARG A 192 -8.15 -5.93 24.37
N THR A 193 -7.52 -5.41 23.31
CA THR A 193 -7.33 -3.96 23.13
C THR A 193 -8.56 -3.38 22.45
N ALA A 194 -8.92 -2.14 22.77
CA ALA A 194 -10.15 -1.51 22.24
C ALA A 194 -9.93 -0.85 20.87
N TRP A 195 -9.19 -1.53 19.99
CA TRP A 195 -8.82 -1.04 18.67
C TRP A 195 -9.85 -1.43 17.60
#